data_AF-A0AAD6WPD0-F1
#
_entry.id   AF-A0AAD6WPD0-F1
#
_cell.length_a   1.000
_cell.length_b   1.000
_cell.length_c   1.000
_cell.angle_alpha   90.00
_cell.angle_beta   90.00
_cell.angle_gamma   90.00
#
_symmetry.space_group_name_H-M   'P 1'
#
loop_
_entity.id
_entity.type
_entity.pdbx_description
1 polymer ?
#
loop_
_entity_poly.entity_id
_entity_poly.type
_entity_poly.pdbx_seq_one_letter_code
_entity_poly.pdbx_strand_id
1 'polypeptide(L)'
;MLFLFSFFLALFFHRTQAILLNVTIDDTTGDSLTGAHVTYSPTNAWNSSRTCIECPDPKKLFSGTSHTSAFSVNDTKNPNVPSTATVSFSGSAIYVFCAVSHSASSPGNLGGDSDMTFYVDGVQVGVFVQPAVGSAGFDYSVPVFVNSALPPGPHTFTLQNGHENGPSSLLVLDQIIYT
;
A
#
# COMPACT_ATOMS: atom_id res chain seq x y z
N MET A 1 6.41 -48.57 -54.35
CA MET A 1 6.55 -48.76 -52.89
C MET A 1 7.01 -47.42 -52.32
N LEU A 2 6.07 -46.55 -51.95
CA LEU A 2 6.38 -45.23 -51.38
C LEU A 2 6.65 -45.38 -49.88
N PHE A 3 7.85 -45.01 -49.43
CA PHE A 3 8.21 -44.92 -48.01
C PHE A 3 7.72 -43.59 -47.44
N LEU A 4 6.74 -43.63 -46.54
CA LEU A 4 6.32 -42.50 -45.71
C LEU A 4 7.33 -42.33 -44.56
N PHE A 5 8.14 -41.28 -44.62
CA PHE A 5 9.03 -40.88 -43.54
C PHE A 5 8.20 -40.11 -42.50
N SER A 6 7.86 -40.76 -41.38
CA SER A 6 7.20 -40.12 -40.25
C SER A 6 8.24 -39.31 -39.45
N PHE A 7 8.16 -37.98 -39.54
CA PHE A 7 9.01 -37.08 -38.77
C PHE A 7 8.39 -36.92 -37.37
N PHE A 8 8.91 -37.65 -36.38
CA PHE A 8 8.54 -37.46 -34.97
C PHE A 8 9.04 -36.09 -34.49
N LEU A 9 8.15 -35.11 -34.44
CA LEU A 9 8.43 -33.80 -33.86
C LEU A 9 8.48 -33.94 -32.33
N ALA A 10 9.69 -34.08 -31.78
CA ALA A 10 9.90 -34.09 -30.34
C ALA A 10 9.60 -32.69 -29.78
N LEU A 11 8.42 -32.53 -29.15
CA LEU A 11 8.07 -31.34 -28.39
C LEU A 11 8.96 -31.27 -27.14
N PHE A 12 10.05 -30.50 -27.22
CA PHE A 12 10.85 -30.13 -26.06
C PHE A 12 10.02 -29.19 -25.16
N PHE A 13 9.31 -29.76 -24.19
CA PHE A 13 8.69 -29.00 -23.11
C PHE A 13 9.79 -28.28 -22.33
N HIS A 14 9.97 -27.00 -22.60
CA HIS A 14 10.80 -26.15 -21.76
C HIS A 14 10.13 -26.05 -20.39
N ARG A 15 10.78 -26.60 -19.37
CA ARG A 15 10.40 -26.38 -17.98
C ARG A 15 10.75 -24.93 -17.65
N THR A 16 9.76 -24.04 -17.64
CA THR A 16 9.92 -22.71 -17.06
C THR A 16 9.90 -22.86 -15.54
N GLN A 17 10.99 -22.50 -14.88
CA GLN A 17 11.08 -22.48 -13.43
C GLN A 17 10.91 -21.02 -13.00
N ALA A 18 9.77 -20.70 -12.39
CA ALA A 18 9.54 -19.40 -11.76
C ALA A 18 9.95 -19.50 -10.30
N ILE A 19 10.77 -18.55 -9.83
CA ILE A 19 11.10 -18.37 -8.41
C ILE A 19 10.22 -17.24 -7.90
N LEU A 20 9.53 -17.47 -6.78
CA LEU A 20 8.79 -16.41 -6.09
C LEU A 20 9.81 -15.45 -5.46
N LEU A 21 9.73 -14.18 -5.82
CA LEU A 21 10.60 -13.11 -5.33
C LEU A 21 9.74 -12.04 -4.68
N ASN A 22 10.05 -11.69 -3.44
CA ASN A 22 9.42 -10.54 -2.80
C ASN A 22 10.07 -9.25 -3.33
N VAL A 23 9.26 -8.38 -3.89
CA VAL A 23 9.66 -7.07 -4.41
C VAL A 23 9.01 -5.99 -3.56
N THR A 24 9.83 -5.07 -3.04
CA THR A 24 9.36 -3.94 -2.26
C THR A 24 9.15 -2.71 -3.15
N ILE A 25 7.99 -2.09 -3.00
CA ILE A 25 7.64 -0.77 -3.50
C ILE A 25 7.76 0.18 -2.31
N ASP A 26 8.77 1.05 -2.36
CA ASP A 26 8.97 2.10 -1.39
C ASP A 26 7.91 3.20 -1.57
N ASP A 27 7.38 3.75 -0.47
CA ASP A 27 6.35 4.79 -0.53
C ASP A 27 6.80 6.04 -1.33
N THR A 28 8.11 6.34 -1.32
CA THR A 28 8.66 7.56 -1.91
C THR A 28 9.37 7.27 -3.24
N THR A 29 10.24 6.27 -3.25
CA THR A 29 11.11 5.94 -4.39
C THR A 29 10.52 4.88 -5.31
N GLY A 30 9.41 4.24 -4.94
CA GLY A 30 8.68 3.29 -5.77
C GLY A 30 9.33 1.91 -5.87
N ASP A 31 8.93 1.19 -6.90
CA ASP A 31 9.44 -0.13 -7.25
C ASP A 31 10.77 0.00 -8.00
N SER A 32 11.86 -0.42 -7.36
CA SER A 32 13.20 -0.39 -7.96
C SER A 32 13.38 -1.33 -9.17
N LEU A 33 12.53 -2.35 -9.32
CA LEU A 33 12.58 -3.31 -10.42
C LEU A 33 11.86 -2.78 -11.67
N THR A 34 10.70 -2.15 -11.49
CA THR A 34 9.83 -1.74 -12.62
C THR A 34 9.80 -0.24 -12.86
N GLY A 35 10.20 0.57 -11.87
CA GLY A 35 10.03 2.03 -11.87
C GLY A 35 8.60 2.49 -11.59
N ALA A 36 7.70 1.59 -11.16
CA ALA A 36 6.36 1.97 -10.75
C ALA A 36 6.40 2.79 -9.46
N HIS A 37 5.59 3.85 -9.36
CA HIS A 37 5.49 4.69 -8.18
C HIS A 37 4.08 4.70 -7.60
N VAL A 38 3.99 4.92 -6.30
CA VAL A 38 2.70 5.20 -5.65
C VAL A 38 2.18 6.55 -6.13
N THR A 39 0.95 6.56 -6.62
CA THR A 39 0.21 7.76 -7.00
C THR A 39 -0.68 8.20 -5.84
N TYR A 40 -0.43 9.41 -5.34
CA TYR A 40 -1.12 10.00 -4.21
C TYR A 40 -2.19 11.00 -4.66
N SER A 41 -3.43 10.82 -4.22
CA SER A 41 -4.57 11.66 -4.59
C SER A 41 -5.49 11.98 -3.39
N PRO A 42 -6.08 13.18 -3.30
CA PRO A 42 -5.60 14.38 -4.00
C PRO A 42 -4.21 14.76 -3.48
N THR A 43 -3.32 15.28 -4.33
CA THR A 43 -1.91 15.48 -3.99
C THR A 43 -1.70 16.36 -2.75
N ASN A 44 -2.56 17.34 -2.53
CA ASN A 44 -2.51 18.26 -1.38
C ASN A 44 -2.95 17.62 -0.04
N ALA A 45 -3.52 16.42 -0.05
CA ALA A 45 -3.86 15.66 1.16
C ALA A 45 -2.68 14.85 1.71
N TRP A 46 -1.60 14.70 0.94
CA TRP A 46 -0.46 13.87 1.29
C TRP A 46 0.77 14.69 1.65
N ASN A 47 1.46 14.28 2.70
CA ASN A 47 2.69 14.88 3.19
C ASN A 47 3.80 13.83 3.22
N SER A 48 4.97 14.20 2.72
CA SER A 48 6.18 13.38 2.91
C SER A 48 6.61 13.37 4.38
N SER A 49 7.46 12.41 4.75
CA SER A 49 8.08 12.28 6.09
C SER A 49 8.82 13.55 6.59
N ARG A 50 9.08 14.53 5.73
CA ARG A 50 9.73 15.80 6.09
C ARG A 50 8.77 16.92 6.49
N THR A 51 7.48 16.78 6.18
CA THR A 51 6.48 17.84 6.37
C THR A 51 5.35 17.47 7.32
N CYS A 52 5.51 16.38 8.10
CA CYS A 52 4.56 15.97 9.13
C CYS A 52 4.80 16.68 10.47
N ILE A 53 3.72 16.80 11.26
CA ILE A 53 3.74 17.40 12.60
C ILE A 53 4.18 16.36 13.65
N GLU A 54 3.60 15.16 13.59
CA GLU A 54 4.09 13.97 14.29
C GLU A 54 4.52 12.95 13.25
N CYS A 55 5.84 12.81 13.08
CA CYS A 55 6.43 11.89 12.13
C CYS A 55 6.90 10.62 12.84
N PRO A 56 6.74 9.44 12.23
CA PRO A 56 7.45 8.25 12.69
C PRO A 56 8.98 8.48 12.62
N ASP A 57 9.72 7.75 13.45
CA ASP A 57 11.18 7.73 13.45
C ASP A 57 11.69 7.17 12.11
N PRO A 58 12.40 7.96 11.28
CA PRO A 58 12.93 7.49 10.00
C PRO A 58 13.85 6.27 10.12
N LYS A 59 14.48 6.02 11.28
CA LYS A 59 15.32 4.84 11.46
C LYS A 59 14.55 3.52 11.54
N LYS A 60 13.24 3.60 11.70
CA LYS A 60 12.32 2.46 11.83
C LYS A 60 11.41 2.28 10.62
N LEU A 61 11.48 3.19 9.66
CA LEU A 61 10.77 3.13 8.38
C LEU A 61 11.66 2.47 7.33
N PHE A 62 11.05 1.82 6.35
CA PHE A 62 11.75 1.37 5.16
C PHE A 62 12.29 2.59 4.39
N SER A 63 13.56 2.51 3.99
CA SER A 63 14.33 3.62 3.37
C SER A 63 14.32 4.96 4.13
N GLY A 64 13.81 5.00 5.36
CA GLY A 64 13.62 6.22 6.14
C GLY A 64 12.58 7.20 5.57
N THR A 65 11.63 6.71 4.77
CA THR A 65 10.58 7.53 4.16
C THR A 65 9.18 7.03 4.52
N SER A 66 8.21 7.93 4.39
CA SER A 66 6.80 7.63 4.56
C SER A 66 5.95 8.72 3.88
N HIS A 67 4.75 8.36 3.45
CA HIS A 67 3.74 9.30 3.01
C HIS A 67 2.53 9.25 3.95
N THR A 68 2.17 10.42 4.46
CA THR A 68 1.12 10.59 5.47
C THR A 68 -0.08 11.29 4.87
N SER A 69 -1.28 10.79 5.17
CA SER A 69 -2.54 11.46 4.92
C SER A 69 -3.36 11.52 6.20
N ALA A 70 -4.12 12.60 6.35
CA ALA A 70 -5.15 12.72 7.37
C ALA A 70 -6.51 12.97 6.72
N PHE A 71 -7.54 12.34 7.26
CA PHE A 71 -8.93 12.54 6.87
C PHE A 71 -9.70 13.17 8.03
N SER A 72 -10.57 14.12 7.71
CA SER A 72 -11.54 14.67 8.65
C SER A 72 -12.70 15.33 7.91
N VAL A 73 -13.90 15.15 8.43
CA VAL A 73 -15.10 15.87 7.95
C VAL A 73 -14.97 17.38 8.12
N ASN A 74 -14.14 17.83 9.06
CA ASN A 74 -13.90 19.24 9.39
C ASN A 74 -12.53 19.74 8.90
N ASP A 75 -11.85 19.01 8.00
CA ASP A 75 -10.55 19.45 7.48
C ASP A 75 -10.66 20.79 6.73
N THR A 76 -9.61 21.59 6.78
CA THR A 76 -9.61 22.94 6.16
C THR A 76 -9.28 22.94 4.67
N LYS A 77 -8.55 21.93 4.17
CA LYS A 77 -8.09 21.84 2.79
C LYS A 77 -8.96 20.89 1.96
N ASN A 78 -9.28 19.73 2.52
CA ASN A 78 -10.01 18.64 1.88
C ASN A 78 -11.12 18.12 2.83
N PRO A 79 -12.11 18.96 3.20
CA PRO A 79 -13.16 18.57 4.13
C PRO A 79 -13.96 17.39 3.59
N ASN A 80 -14.06 16.32 4.37
CA ASN A 80 -14.87 15.14 4.04
C ASN A 80 -14.47 14.44 2.73
N VAL A 81 -13.23 14.62 2.26
CA VAL A 81 -12.71 13.98 1.04
C VAL A 81 -11.68 12.92 1.41
N PRO A 82 -11.96 11.62 1.14
CA PRO A 82 -10.98 10.56 1.31
C PRO A 82 -9.78 10.74 0.40
N SER A 83 -8.63 10.24 0.83
CA SER A 83 -7.39 10.27 0.04
C SER A 83 -6.94 8.86 -0.32
N THR A 84 -6.28 8.68 -1.45
CA THR A 84 -5.82 7.39 -1.96
C THR A 84 -4.34 7.37 -2.30
N ALA A 85 -3.72 6.22 -2.08
CA ALA A 85 -2.40 5.82 -2.55
C ALA A 85 -2.58 4.60 -3.47
N THR A 86 -2.24 4.74 -4.75
CA THR A 86 -2.50 3.72 -5.78
C THR A 86 -1.20 3.29 -6.47
N VAL A 87 -1.01 1.99 -6.67
CA VAL A 87 0.14 1.46 -7.42
C VAL A 87 -0.25 0.21 -8.22
N SER A 88 0.40 0.04 -9.37
CA SER A 88 0.26 -1.19 -10.18
C SER A 88 1.47 -2.10 -9.97
N PHE A 89 1.22 -3.40 -9.89
CA PHE A 89 2.24 -4.43 -9.74
C PHE A 89 1.84 -5.68 -10.54
N SER A 90 2.78 -6.58 -10.80
CA SER A 90 2.49 -7.88 -11.39
C SER A 90 2.97 -8.98 -10.45
N GLY A 91 2.04 -9.69 -9.83
CA GLY A 91 2.34 -10.68 -8.80
C GLY A 91 1.16 -11.59 -8.49
N SER A 92 1.26 -12.25 -7.35
CA SER A 92 0.40 -13.29 -6.81
C SER A 92 0.17 -13.12 -5.30
N ALA A 93 0.84 -12.15 -4.67
CA ALA A 93 0.59 -11.72 -3.30
C ALA A 93 0.87 -10.23 -3.13
N ILE A 94 0.27 -9.62 -2.11
CA ILE A 94 0.53 -8.25 -1.68
C ILE A 94 0.48 -8.14 -0.14
N TYR A 95 1.40 -7.36 0.42
CA TYR A 95 1.52 -7.06 1.83
C TYR A 95 1.76 -5.56 1.98
N VAL A 96 0.91 -4.87 2.75
CA VAL A 96 0.95 -3.42 2.90
C VAL A 96 1.32 -3.10 4.34
N PHE A 97 2.35 -2.29 4.51
CA PHE A 97 2.88 -1.93 5.80
C PHE A 97 2.75 -0.43 6.06
N CYS A 98 2.25 -0.11 7.25
CA CYS A 98 2.12 1.26 7.72
C CYS A 98 2.83 1.43 9.07
N ALA A 99 3.15 2.68 9.40
CA ALA A 99 3.34 3.10 10.78
C ALA A 99 1.96 3.49 11.35
N VAL A 100 1.54 2.86 12.45
CA VAL A 100 0.22 3.10 13.06
C VAL A 100 0.40 3.96 14.30
N SER A 101 -0.27 5.12 14.34
CA SER A 101 -0.14 6.07 15.43
C SER A 101 -0.85 5.61 16.70
N HIS A 102 -0.26 5.94 17.85
CA HIS A 102 -0.89 5.78 19.16
C HIS A 102 -1.57 7.05 19.64
N SER A 103 -1.24 8.21 19.05
CA SER A 103 -1.63 9.52 19.53
C SER A 103 -3.12 9.78 19.30
N ALA A 104 -3.92 9.84 20.36
CA ALA A 104 -5.35 10.21 20.25
C ALA A 104 -5.57 11.70 19.96
N SER A 105 -4.50 12.52 19.98
CA SER A 105 -4.55 13.95 19.70
C SER A 105 -3.25 14.41 19.03
N SER A 106 -3.32 14.78 17.75
CA SER A 106 -2.28 15.53 17.04
C SER A 106 -2.64 17.03 17.02
N PRO A 107 -1.66 17.96 16.89
CA PRO A 107 -1.97 19.38 16.68
C PRO A 107 -2.89 19.54 15.45
N GLY A 108 -4.12 20.01 15.68
CA GLY A 108 -5.18 20.08 14.67
C GLY A 108 -6.42 19.22 14.93
N ASN A 109 -6.48 18.49 16.06
CA ASN A 109 -7.59 17.58 16.43
C ASN A 109 -7.82 16.43 15.45
N LEU A 110 -6.81 16.09 14.65
CA LEU A 110 -6.81 14.87 13.86
C LEU A 110 -6.36 13.75 14.81
N GLY A 111 -7.30 12.91 15.24
CA GLY A 111 -6.97 11.72 16.03
C GLY A 111 -6.07 10.78 15.23
N GLY A 112 -5.19 10.04 15.89
CA GLY A 112 -4.33 9.02 15.28
C GLY A 112 -5.05 7.71 14.94
N ASP A 113 -6.39 7.72 14.92
CA ASP A 113 -7.20 6.57 14.56
C ASP A 113 -6.87 6.16 13.12
N SER A 114 -6.78 4.86 12.88
CA SER A 114 -6.69 4.31 11.53
C SER A 114 -8.08 3.96 11.02
N ASP A 115 -8.40 4.39 9.81
CA ASP A 115 -9.59 3.99 9.06
C ASP A 115 -9.19 3.86 7.58
N MET A 116 -8.87 2.64 7.17
CA MET A 116 -8.32 2.35 5.86
C MET A 116 -9.23 1.37 5.10
N THR A 117 -9.42 1.63 3.82
CA THR A 117 -10.11 0.70 2.91
C THR A 117 -9.18 0.28 1.78
N PHE A 118 -9.17 -1.00 1.46
CA PHE A 118 -8.26 -1.59 0.47
C PHE A 118 -9.02 -2.07 -0.75
N TYR A 119 -8.47 -1.79 -1.93
CA TYR A 119 -9.00 -2.22 -3.21
C TYR A 119 -7.93 -2.93 -4.02
N VAL A 120 -8.33 -4.00 -4.70
CA VAL A 120 -7.55 -4.64 -5.77
C VAL A 120 -8.41 -4.66 -7.01
N ASP A 121 -7.87 -4.15 -8.11
CA ASP A 121 -8.55 -4.05 -9.41
C ASP A 121 -9.91 -3.32 -9.33
N GLY A 122 -9.97 -2.30 -8.47
CA GLY A 122 -11.17 -1.49 -8.22
C GLY A 122 -12.22 -2.16 -7.32
N VAL A 123 -11.99 -3.39 -6.85
CA VAL A 123 -12.89 -4.11 -5.95
C VAL A 123 -12.39 -3.98 -4.52
N GLN A 124 -13.27 -3.62 -3.60
CA GLN A 124 -12.94 -3.57 -2.17
C GLN A 124 -12.64 -4.98 -1.66
N VAL A 125 -11.47 -5.17 -1.05
CA VAL A 125 -10.97 -6.47 -0.58
C VAL A 125 -10.70 -6.51 0.93
N GLY A 126 -10.81 -5.37 1.62
CA GLY A 126 -10.66 -5.34 3.08
C GLY A 126 -10.76 -3.94 3.65
N VAL A 127 -10.68 -3.89 4.98
CA VAL A 127 -10.60 -2.66 5.78
C VAL A 127 -9.63 -2.87 6.94
N PHE A 128 -9.05 -1.79 7.43
CA PHE A 128 -8.25 -1.77 8.66
C PHE A 128 -8.68 -0.58 9.50
N VAL A 129 -9.26 -0.87 10.67
CA VAL A 129 -9.74 0.15 11.62
C VAL A 129 -9.10 -0.09 12.97
N GLN A 130 -8.39 0.91 13.49
CA GLN A 130 -7.71 0.82 14.78
C GLN A 130 -7.76 2.16 15.51
N PRO A 131 -8.45 2.25 16.66
CA PRO A 131 -8.42 3.44 17.49
C PRO A 131 -7.03 3.71 18.06
N ALA A 132 -6.69 4.98 18.20
CA ALA A 132 -5.50 5.42 18.89
C ALA A 132 -5.60 5.11 20.40
N VAL A 133 -4.52 4.57 20.97
CA VAL A 133 -4.48 4.15 22.38
C VAL A 133 -4.23 5.30 23.36
N GLY A 134 -3.96 6.52 22.86
CA GLY A 134 -3.81 7.75 23.64
C GLY A 134 -2.40 8.03 24.16
N SER A 135 -1.42 7.18 23.87
CA SER A 135 0.00 7.44 24.13
C SER A 135 0.69 8.07 22.92
N ALA A 136 1.79 8.79 23.12
CA ALA A 136 2.62 9.22 22.00
C ALA A 136 3.38 8.02 21.41
N GLY A 137 3.50 7.97 20.09
CA GLY A 137 4.32 6.97 19.41
C GLY A 137 3.64 6.31 18.22
N PHE A 138 4.36 5.35 17.65
CA PHE A 138 3.91 4.55 16.51
C PHE A 138 4.31 3.10 16.71
N ASP A 139 3.45 2.19 16.25
CA ASP A 139 3.85 0.84 15.88
C ASP A 139 4.35 0.86 14.43
N TYR A 140 5.48 0.19 14.17
CA TYR A 140 6.15 0.20 12.87
C TYR A 140 5.99 -1.15 12.18
N SER A 141 6.05 -1.14 10.85
CA SER A 141 5.93 -2.35 10.02
C SER A 141 4.65 -3.15 10.36
N VAL A 142 3.55 -2.44 10.64
CA VAL A 142 2.26 -3.08 10.91
C VAL A 142 1.67 -3.56 9.58
N PRO A 143 1.38 -4.86 9.41
CA PRO A 143 0.78 -5.39 8.19
C PRO A 143 -0.72 -5.05 8.17
N VAL A 144 -1.07 -3.86 7.69
CA VAL A 144 -2.47 -3.37 7.67
C VAL A 144 -3.33 -4.09 6.63
N PHE A 145 -2.71 -4.64 5.58
CA PHE A 145 -3.39 -5.50 4.61
C PHE A 145 -2.45 -6.59 4.10
N VAL A 146 -2.98 -7.81 4.00
CA VAL A 146 -2.27 -8.97 3.46
C VAL A 146 -3.22 -9.76 2.58
N ASN A 147 -2.80 -10.05 1.36
CA ASN A 147 -3.40 -11.05 0.51
C ASN A 147 -2.31 -11.91 -0.11
N SER A 148 -2.17 -13.15 0.38
CA SER A 148 -1.12 -14.08 -0.04
C SER A 148 -1.51 -14.98 -1.22
N ALA A 149 -2.68 -14.76 -1.83
CA ALA A 149 -3.24 -15.66 -2.83
C ALA A 149 -4.05 -14.90 -3.90
N LEU A 150 -3.41 -13.94 -4.57
CA LEU A 150 -3.94 -13.31 -5.77
C LEU A 150 -3.73 -14.21 -7.00
N PRO A 151 -4.63 -14.17 -8.00
CA PRO A 151 -4.37 -14.78 -9.29
C PRO A 151 -3.08 -14.22 -9.89
N PRO A 152 -2.13 -15.05 -10.35
CA PRO A 152 -0.88 -14.53 -10.91
C PRO A 152 -1.14 -13.60 -12.11
N GLY A 153 -0.66 -12.36 -12.04
CA GLY A 153 -0.83 -11.40 -13.13
C GLY A 153 -0.71 -9.94 -12.71
N PRO A 154 -1.05 -9.02 -13.63
CA PRO A 154 -1.09 -7.60 -13.34
C PRO A 154 -2.27 -7.24 -12.43
N HIS A 155 -2.02 -6.39 -11.45
CA HIS A 155 -3.00 -5.85 -10.52
C HIS A 155 -2.80 -4.36 -10.30
N THR A 156 -3.88 -3.68 -9.91
CA THR A 156 -3.83 -2.33 -9.34
C THR A 156 -4.31 -2.38 -7.91
N PHE A 157 -3.46 -1.96 -6.98
CA PHE A 157 -3.81 -1.81 -5.57
C PHE A 157 -4.09 -0.35 -5.24
N THR A 158 -5.16 -0.12 -4.47
CA THR A 158 -5.47 1.20 -3.91
C THR A 158 -5.70 1.08 -2.41
N LEU A 159 -4.97 1.91 -1.67
CA LEU A 159 -5.14 2.18 -0.25
C LEU A 159 -5.87 3.51 -0.08
N GLN A 160 -7.04 3.49 0.56
CA GLN A 160 -7.82 4.69 0.88
C GLN A 160 -7.74 5.00 2.37
N ASN A 161 -7.54 6.28 2.71
CA ASN A 161 -7.68 6.80 4.07
C ASN A 161 -9.05 7.48 4.24
N GLY A 162 -9.80 7.05 5.25
CA GLY A 162 -11.12 7.54 5.59
C GLY A 162 -12.18 7.21 4.55
N HIS A 163 -13.39 7.68 4.80
CA HIS A 163 -14.53 7.58 3.90
C HIS A 163 -15.48 8.74 4.15
N GLU A 164 -16.35 9.08 3.20
CA GLU A 164 -17.32 10.16 3.39
C GLU A 164 -18.13 9.96 4.68
N ASN A 165 -18.22 11.02 5.47
CA ASN A 165 -18.87 11.10 6.77
C ASN A 165 -18.29 10.13 7.83
N GLY A 166 -17.07 9.64 7.62
CA GLY A 166 -16.34 8.81 8.57
C GLY A 166 -15.70 9.58 9.74
N PRO A 167 -15.15 8.86 10.72
CA PRO A 167 -14.36 9.47 11.79
C PRO A 167 -13.07 10.11 11.24
N SER A 168 -12.44 11.00 12.00
CA SER A 168 -11.11 11.48 11.63
C SER A 168 -10.10 10.33 11.69
N SER A 169 -9.17 10.29 10.74
CA SER A 169 -8.17 9.22 10.68
C SER A 169 -6.81 9.68 10.14
N LEU A 170 -5.78 8.93 10.49
CA LEU A 170 -4.40 9.11 10.06
C LEU A 170 -3.90 7.83 9.38
N LEU A 171 -3.25 8.00 8.24
CA LEU A 171 -2.61 6.94 7.48
C LEU A 171 -1.16 7.33 7.23
N VAL A 172 -0.22 6.46 7.60
CA VAL A 172 1.22 6.64 7.34
C VAL A 172 1.75 5.42 6.59
N LEU A 173 1.83 5.52 5.27
CA LEU A 173 2.30 4.45 4.39
C LEU A 173 3.83 4.40 4.43
N ASP A 174 4.37 3.19 4.65
CA ASP A 174 5.81 2.91 4.75
C ASP A 174 6.29 2.13 3.52
N GLN A 175 5.71 0.95 3.27
CA GLN A 175 6.09 0.12 2.11
C GLN A 175 4.97 -0.83 1.68
N ILE A 176 5.04 -1.27 0.43
CA ILE A 176 4.23 -2.35 -0.12
C ILE A 176 5.16 -3.44 -0.62
N ILE A 177 4.87 -4.71 -0.34
CA ILE A 177 5.61 -5.85 -0.86
C ILE A 177 4.67 -6.68 -1.74
N TYR A 178 5.10 -7.07 -2.93
CA TYR A 178 4.42 -8.06 -3.76
C TYR A 178 5.32 -9.25 -4.07
N THR A 179 4.71 -10.36 -4.48
CA THR A 179 5.41 -11.60 -4.87
C THR A 179 4.96 -12.10 -6.23
#